data_AF-T1H4I3-F1
#
_entry.id   AF-T1H4I3-F1
#
_cell.length_a   1.000
_cell.length_b   1.000
_cell.length_c   1.000
_cell.angle_alpha   90.00
_cell.angle_beta   90.00
_cell.angle_gamma   90.00
#
_symmetry.space_group_name_H-M   'P 1'
#
loop_
_entity.id
_entity.type
_entity.pdbx_description
1 polymer ?
#
loop_
_entity_poly.entity_id
_entity_poly.type
_entity_poly.pdbx_seq_one_letter_code
_entity_poly.pdbx_strand_id
1 'polypeptide(L)'
;MFDFSDFLTEHKIKEKLAKDGLYSEPKKFIIRNENIEFTPGFVRNVEHQGVSMDIEFQVKKFFELDGVLEGVIDYQNKVLNSPPGEYKNFVNGSSWKSIIQKYEGQICIPAFLYNDDFQIDDKKGPHSSVNSLSAFYYTFPTLPPHVNSKLDSVFPAMIVKATDVKEYGVTSPLQCLIKVFLQLEIQGINIFENLENSKQIKVVLCKVLEIISAYIAFVATEKHLICLSTV
;
A
#
# COMPACT_ATOMS: atom_id res chain seq x y z
N MET A 1 -8.21 -32.63 21.90
CA MET A 1 -7.19 -31.68 22.40
C MET A 1 -6.56 -31.05 21.17
N PHE A 2 -6.65 -29.74 20.99
CA PHE A 2 -6.00 -29.08 19.85
C PHE A 2 -4.48 -29.07 20.10
N ASP A 3 -3.70 -29.54 19.12
CA ASP A 3 -2.25 -29.48 19.17
C ASP A 3 -1.79 -28.08 18.77
N PHE A 4 -1.16 -27.36 19.71
CA PHE A 4 -0.62 -26.03 19.51
C PHE A 4 0.90 -26.03 19.31
N SER A 5 1.52 -27.19 19.06
CA SER A 5 2.97 -27.34 18.91
C SER A 5 3.57 -26.48 17.78
N ASP A 6 2.78 -26.22 16.74
CA ASP A 6 3.10 -25.33 15.61
C ASP A 6 3.05 -23.83 15.97
N PHE A 7 2.45 -23.46 17.11
CA PHE A 7 2.29 -22.06 17.54
C PHE A 7 3.18 -21.66 18.72
N LEU A 8 4.16 -22.49 19.06
CA LEU A 8 5.00 -22.30 20.26
C LEU A 8 6.03 -21.18 20.14
N THR A 9 6.41 -20.78 18.92
CA THR A 9 7.42 -19.73 18.67
C THR A 9 7.05 -18.93 17.44
N GLU A 10 7.47 -17.67 17.36
CA GLU A 10 7.28 -16.83 16.17
C GLU A 10 7.80 -17.52 14.90
N HIS A 11 8.95 -18.19 14.98
CA HIS A 11 9.52 -18.96 13.87
C HIS A 11 8.55 -20.03 13.37
N LYS A 12 8.03 -20.88 14.26
CA LYS A 12 7.08 -21.95 13.89
C LYS A 12 5.76 -21.39 13.36
N ILE A 13 5.28 -20.28 13.92
CA ILE A 13 4.08 -19.60 13.43
C ILE A 13 4.30 -19.13 11.99
N LYS A 14 5.40 -18.41 11.72
CA LYS A 14 5.74 -17.96 10.37
C LYS A 14 5.91 -19.12 9.40
N GLU A 15 6.60 -20.17 9.82
CA GLU A 15 6.81 -21.37 9.02
C GLU A 15 5.48 -22.04 8.65
N LYS A 16 4.57 -22.19 9.61
CA LYS A 16 3.23 -22.74 9.37
C LYS A 16 2.41 -21.86 8.43
N LEU A 17 2.35 -20.56 8.69
CA LEU A 17 1.60 -19.62 7.86
C LEU A 17 2.18 -19.54 6.44
N ALA A 18 3.51 -19.58 6.29
CA ALA A 18 4.15 -19.60 4.98
C ALA A 18 3.81 -20.88 4.21
N LYS A 19 3.85 -22.05 4.88
CA LYS A 19 3.48 -23.34 4.30
C LYS A 19 2.02 -23.37 3.83
N ASP A 20 1.14 -22.70 4.56
CA ASP A 20 -0.28 -22.58 4.20
C ASP A 20 -0.56 -21.47 3.17
N GLY A 21 0.47 -20.73 2.72
CA GLY A 21 0.32 -19.61 1.79
C GLY A 21 -0.39 -18.39 2.40
N LEU A 22 -0.35 -18.24 3.72
CA LEU A 22 -0.96 -17.16 4.51
C LEU A 22 0.06 -16.11 4.98
N TYR A 23 1.34 -16.30 4.70
CA TYR A 23 2.40 -15.37 5.07
C TYR A 23 3.41 -15.17 3.93
N SER A 24 3.78 -13.91 3.72
CA SER A 24 4.92 -13.51 2.90
C SER A 24 5.86 -12.67 3.76
N GLU A 25 7.16 -12.95 3.70
CA GLU A 25 8.17 -12.25 4.50
C GLU A 25 8.32 -10.80 4.03
N PRO A 26 8.29 -9.81 4.93
CA PRO A 26 8.56 -8.43 4.58
C PRO A 26 9.97 -8.26 3.98
N LYS A 27 10.07 -7.45 2.94
CA LYS A 27 11.33 -7.22 2.21
C LYS A 27 12.03 -5.99 2.76
N LYS A 28 13.30 -6.13 3.11
CA LYS A 28 14.16 -4.97 3.42
C LYS A 28 14.63 -4.35 2.10
N PHE A 29 14.66 -3.02 2.06
CA PHE A 29 15.24 -2.30 0.94
C PHE A 29 16.11 -1.15 1.46
N ILE A 30 17.10 -0.78 0.65
CA ILE A 30 18.02 0.31 0.96
C ILE A 30 17.41 1.59 0.38
N ILE A 31 17.19 2.57 1.25
CA ILE A 31 16.78 3.92 0.88
C ILE A 31 17.98 4.68 0.33
N ARG A 32 19.12 4.56 1.04
CA ARG A 32 20.36 5.26 0.74
C ARG A 32 21.54 4.64 1.46
N ASN A 33 22.73 4.77 0.88
CA ASN A 33 24.00 4.54 1.54
C ASN A 33 24.76 5.86 1.66
N GLU A 34 25.34 6.12 2.82
CA GLU A 34 26.17 7.30 3.07
C GLU A 34 27.44 6.95 3.82
N ASN A 35 28.48 7.75 3.60
CA ASN A 35 29.75 7.63 4.30
C ASN A 35 29.80 8.75 5.33
N ILE A 36 29.63 8.40 6.60
CA ILE A 36 29.68 9.36 7.70
C ILE A 36 31.07 9.29 8.33
N GLU A 37 31.73 10.43 8.44
CA GLU A 37 32.94 10.58 9.23
C GLU A 37 32.56 10.78 10.70
N PHE A 38 32.87 9.81 11.55
CA PHE A 38 32.55 9.87 12.98
C PHE A 38 33.63 10.64 13.77
N THR A 39 34.87 10.50 13.31
CA THR A 39 36.05 11.18 13.83
C THR A 39 37.03 11.38 12.69
N PRO A 40 37.92 12.40 12.72
CA PRO A 40 38.86 12.66 11.63
C PRO A 40 39.61 11.40 11.17
N GLY A 41 39.42 11.00 9.92
CA GLY A 41 40.03 9.82 9.31
C GLY A 41 39.31 8.48 9.54
N PHE A 42 38.20 8.46 10.30
CA PHE A 42 37.36 7.28 10.48
C PHE A 42 35.98 7.47 9.85
N VAL A 43 35.85 6.91 8.65
CA VAL A 43 34.62 6.93 7.86
C VAL A 43 33.94 5.58 7.96
N ARG A 44 32.65 5.56 8.26
CA ARG A 44 31.82 4.36 8.24
C ARG A 44 30.69 4.54 7.24
N ASN A 45 30.43 3.46 6.49
CA ASN A 45 29.26 3.38 5.64
C ASN A 45 28.01 3.09 6.51
N VAL A 46 27.00 3.93 6.38
CA VAL A 46 25.70 3.79 7.04
C VAL A 46 24.66 3.54 5.96
N GLU A 47 23.90 2.46 6.13
CA GLU A 47 22.77 2.13 5.27
C GLU A 47 21.47 2.57 5.94
N HIS A 48 20.73 3.42 5.26
CA HIS A 48 19.37 3.80 5.61
C HIS A 48 18.43 2.81 4.95
N GLN A 49 17.65 2.10 5.76
CA GLN A 49 16.86 0.96 5.31
C GLN A 49 15.38 1.16 5.64
N GLY A 50 14.53 0.62 4.78
CA GLY A 50 13.11 0.46 5.01
C GLY A 50 12.69 -1.00 4.97
N VAL A 51 11.47 -1.26 5.40
CA VAL A 51 10.81 -2.57 5.30
C VAL A 51 9.51 -2.39 4.53
N SER A 52 9.32 -3.15 3.46
CA SER A 52 8.09 -3.15 2.66
C SER A 52 7.35 -4.48 2.79
N MET A 53 6.04 -4.41 2.88
CA MET A 53 5.16 -5.58 2.81
C MET A 53 5.03 -6.07 1.36
N ASP A 54 4.68 -7.34 1.19
CA ASP A 54 4.36 -7.90 -0.11
C ASP A 54 2.93 -7.52 -0.54
N ILE A 55 2.80 -6.38 -1.21
CA ILE A 55 1.49 -5.80 -1.58
C ILE A 55 0.75 -6.71 -2.56
N GLU A 56 1.44 -7.33 -3.52
CA GLU A 56 0.79 -8.26 -4.45
C GLU A 56 0.18 -9.45 -3.70
N PHE A 57 0.93 -10.00 -2.75
CA PHE A 57 0.43 -11.06 -1.86
C PHE A 57 -0.77 -10.58 -1.03
N GLN A 58 -0.70 -9.41 -0.40
CA GLN A 58 -1.78 -8.84 0.41
C GLN A 58 -3.05 -8.62 -0.42
N VAL A 59 -2.94 -7.97 -1.58
CA VAL A 59 -4.04 -7.73 -2.53
C VAL A 59 -4.67 -9.05 -2.92
N LYS A 60 -3.85 -10.02 -3.35
CA LYS A 60 -4.32 -11.33 -3.78
C LYS A 60 -5.09 -12.04 -2.68
N LYS A 61 -4.48 -12.19 -1.51
CA LYS A 61 -5.09 -12.92 -0.39
C LYS A 61 -6.37 -12.26 0.10
N PHE A 62 -6.42 -10.94 0.11
CA PHE A 62 -7.62 -10.21 0.52
C PHE A 62 -8.78 -10.40 -0.45
N PHE A 63 -8.56 -10.29 -1.76
CA PHE A 63 -9.62 -10.46 -2.75
C PHE A 63 -9.98 -11.92 -3.02
N GLU A 64 -9.11 -12.88 -2.67
CA GLU A 64 -9.43 -14.32 -2.65
C GLU A 64 -10.35 -14.72 -1.49
N LEU A 65 -10.60 -13.83 -0.52
CA LEU A 65 -11.60 -14.09 0.53
C LEU A 65 -13.00 -14.11 -0.08
N ASP A 66 -13.79 -15.07 0.37
CA ASP A 66 -15.14 -15.32 -0.13
C ASP A 66 -16.03 -14.06 -0.08
N GLY A 67 -16.61 -13.70 -1.23
CA GLY A 67 -17.51 -12.57 -1.40
C GLY A 67 -16.87 -11.17 -1.33
N VAL A 68 -15.55 -11.04 -1.10
CA VAL A 68 -14.89 -9.73 -1.00
C VAL A 68 -14.82 -9.05 -2.38
N LEU A 69 -14.39 -9.75 -3.41
CA LEU A 69 -14.26 -9.19 -4.74
C LEU A 69 -15.63 -8.81 -5.33
N GLU A 70 -16.61 -9.71 -5.23
CA GLU A 70 -17.99 -9.44 -5.67
C GLU A 70 -18.60 -8.28 -4.89
N GLY A 71 -18.41 -8.24 -3.57
CA GLY A 71 -18.91 -7.15 -2.74
C GLY A 71 -18.34 -5.79 -3.18
N VAL A 72 -17.07 -5.73 -3.58
CA VAL A 72 -16.45 -4.52 -4.13
C VAL A 72 -17.05 -4.16 -5.50
N ILE A 73 -17.15 -5.12 -6.42
CA ILE A 73 -17.71 -4.89 -7.76
C ILE A 73 -19.16 -4.42 -7.68
N ASP A 74 -19.98 -5.07 -6.86
CA ASP A 74 -21.38 -4.72 -6.65
C ASP A 74 -21.53 -3.33 -6.05
N TYR A 75 -20.70 -2.99 -5.05
CA TYR A 75 -20.70 -1.65 -4.48
C TYR A 75 -20.27 -0.59 -5.49
N GLN A 76 -19.21 -0.84 -6.28
CA GLN A 76 -18.80 0.06 -7.36
C GLN A 76 -19.94 0.30 -8.36
N ASN A 77 -20.58 -0.77 -8.85
CA ASN A 77 -21.69 -0.70 -9.79
C ASN A 77 -22.87 0.08 -9.20
N LYS A 78 -23.24 -0.18 -7.94
CA LYS A 78 -24.28 0.56 -7.22
C LYS A 78 -23.98 2.06 -7.14
N VAL A 79 -22.73 2.40 -6.86
CA VAL A 79 -22.31 3.80 -6.76
C VAL A 79 -22.28 4.48 -8.12
N LEU A 80 -21.75 3.82 -9.15
CA LEU A 80 -21.71 4.36 -10.52
C LEU A 80 -23.10 4.60 -11.12
N ASN A 81 -24.06 3.74 -10.77
CA ASN A 81 -25.46 3.86 -11.21
C ASN A 81 -26.33 4.76 -10.30
N SER A 82 -25.73 5.48 -9.33
CA SER A 82 -26.49 6.43 -8.51
C SER A 82 -26.94 7.65 -9.34
N PRO A 83 -28.06 8.31 -8.97
CA PRO A 83 -28.58 9.46 -9.69
C PRO A 83 -27.53 10.57 -9.89
N PRO A 84 -27.59 11.32 -11.01
CA PRO A 84 -26.72 12.47 -11.22
C PRO A 84 -26.82 13.47 -10.07
N GLY A 85 -25.67 13.92 -9.56
CA GLY A 85 -25.59 14.87 -8.43
C GLY A 85 -25.34 14.22 -7.07
N GLU A 86 -25.47 12.89 -6.94
CA GLU A 86 -25.11 12.18 -5.70
C GLU A 86 -23.65 11.73 -5.71
N TYR A 87 -22.79 12.48 -5.02
CA TYR A 87 -21.40 12.07 -4.80
C TYR A 87 -21.32 11.16 -3.55
N LYS A 88 -21.27 9.84 -3.78
CA LYS A 88 -21.21 8.84 -2.70
C LYS A 88 -19.82 8.25 -2.51
N ASN A 89 -18.99 8.28 -3.55
CA ASN A 89 -17.65 7.74 -3.51
C ASN A 89 -16.75 8.44 -4.54
N PHE A 90 -15.44 8.28 -4.37
CA PHE A 90 -14.43 8.71 -5.33
C PHE A 90 -14.75 8.29 -6.77
N VAL A 91 -15.29 7.09 -6.96
CA VAL A 91 -15.61 6.57 -8.30
C VAL A 91 -16.72 7.34 -9.03
N ASN A 92 -17.51 8.18 -8.34
CA ASN A 92 -18.45 9.09 -9.02
C ASN A 92 -17.76 10.29 -9.67
N GLY A 93 -16.55 10.63 -9.22
CA GLY A 93 -15.79 11.79 -9.64
C GLY A 93 -15.30 11.68 -11.08
N SER A 94 -15.10 12.84 -11.72
CA SER A 94 -14.56 12.93 -13.08
C SER A 94 -13.16 12.33 -13.20
N SER A 95 -12.31 12.45 -12.17
CA SER A 95 -10.96 11.88 -12.17
C SER A 95 -10.97 10.36 -12.38
N TRP A 96 -11.80 9.64 -11.62
CA TRP A 96 -11.93 8.19 -11.80
C TRP A 96 -12.50 7.83 -13.16
N LYS A 97 -13.54 8.54 -13.61
CA LYS A 97 -14.16 8.32 -14.93
C LYS A 97 -13.14 8.45 -16.07
N SER A 98 -12.24 9.43 -16.01
CA SER A 98 -11.17 9.61 -17.00
C SER A 98 -10.11 8.50 -16.95
N ILE A 99 -9.81 7.97 -15.76
CA ILE A 99 -8.86 6.87 -15.58
C ILE A 99 -9.43 5.58 -16.19
N ILE A 100 -10.67 5.22 -15.83
CA ILE A 100 -11.26 3.93 -16.25
C ILE A 100 -11.57 3.84 -17.74
N GLN A 101 -11.63 4.97 -18.46
CA GLN A 101 -11.76 4.98 -19.92
C GLN A 101 -10.60 4.23 -20.60
N LYS A 102 -9.42 4.20 -19.96
CA LYS A 102 -8.24 3.46 -20.46
C LYS A 102 -8.34 1.95 -20.21
N TYR A 103 -9.28 1.51 -19.39
CA TYR A 103 -9.42 0.14 -18.89
C TYR A 103 -10.80 -0.44 -19.18
N GLU A 104 -11.39 -0.07 -20.32
CA GLU A 104 -12.71 -0.55 -20.72
C GLU A 104 -12.80 -2.10 -20.70
N GLY A 105 -13.86 -2.63 -20.11
CA GLY A 105 -14.09 -4.07 -19.95
C GLY A 105 -13.27 -4.76 -18.87
N GLN A 106 -12.44 -4.03 -18.10
CA GLN A 106 -11.58 -4.60 -17.07
C GLN A 106 -12.06 -4.22 -15.67
N ILE A 107 -11.77 -5.08 -14.68
CA ILE A 107 -12.10 -4.82 -13.27
C ILE A 107 -11.00 -3.96 -12.67
N CYS A 108 -11.29 -2.67 -12.47
CA CYS A 108 -10.36 -1.72 -11.86
C CYS A 108 -10.76 -1.38 -10.42
N ILE A 109 -9.84 -1.58 -9.50
CA ILE A 109 -10.03 -1.29 -8.08
C ILE A 109 -9.14 -0.10 -7.71
N PRO A 110 -9.71 1.06 -7.31
CA PRO A 110 -8.92 2.18 -6.83
C PRO A 110 -8.25 1.82 -5.51
N ALA A 111 -7.03 2.30 -5.29
CA ALA A 111 -6.32 2.24 -4.02
C ALA A 111 -5.89 3.64 -3.59
N PHE A 112 -5.95 3.91 -2.29
CA PHE A 112 -5.48 5.14 -1.67
C PHE A 112 -4.32 4.84 -0.73
N LEU A 113 -3.24 5.61 -0.84
CA LEU A 113 -2.04 5.50 -0.01
C LEU A 113 -1.99 6.66 0.99
N TYR A 114 -1.60 6.34 2.22
CA TYR A 114 -1.49 7.24 3.36
C TYR A 114 -0.17 6.98 4.08
N ASN A 115 0.33 7.98 4.81
CA ASN A 115 1.42 7.81 5.77
C ASN A 115 1.04 8.42 7.11
N ASP A 116 1.64 7.91 8.18
CA ASP A 116 1.58 8.49 9.52
C ASP A 116 2.91 8.24 10.25
N ASP A 117 3.33 9.20 11.07
CA ASP A 117 4.54 9.13 11.88
C ASP A 117 4.18 8.72 13.31
N PHE A 118 4.76 7.63 13.82
CA PHE A 118 4.55 7.19 15.20
C PHE A 118 5.86 6.95 15.94
N GLN A 119 5.84 7.03 17.27
CA GLN A 119 6.99 6.76 18.13
C GLN A 119 6.85 5.36 18.76
N ILE A 120 7.93 4.57 18.73
CA ILE A 120 7.94 3.23 19.32
C ILE A 120 8.09 3.28 20.85
N ASP A 121 8.64 4.37 21.41
CA ASP A 121 9.00 4.47 22.84
C ASP A 121 8.46 5.78 23.43
N ASP A 122 7.63 5.72 24.49
CA ASP A 122 7.09 6.88 25.23
C ASP A 122 8.15 7.51 26.18
N LYS A 123 9.44 7.38 25.84
CA LYS A 123 10.49 8.04 26.62
C LYS A 123 10.47 9.53 26.32
N LYS A 124 9.80 10.29 27.19
CA LYS A 124 9.70 11.76 27.22
C LYS A 124 11.05 12.45 27.49
N GLY A 125 12.02 12.27 26.59
CA GLY A 125 13.29 12.98 26.58
C GLY A 125 13.48 13.79 25.29
N PRO A 126 14.40 14.76 25.25
CA PRO A 126 14.67 15.59 24.07
C PRO A 126 15.18 14.82 22.83
N HIS A 127 15.43 13.51 22.96
CA HIS A 127 15.79 12.59 21.87
C HIS A 127 14.64 11.64 21.46
N SER A 128 13.40 11.87 21.91
CA SER A 128 12.26 10.99 21.63
C SER A 128 11.90 10.89 20.14
N SER A 129 12.18 11.93 19.36
CA SER A 129 11.91 11.98 17.91
C SER A 129 12.90 11.17 17.06
N VAL A 130 14.03 10.73 17.62
CA VAL A 130 15.06 9.94 16.90
C VAL A 130 14.58 8.53 16.57
N ASN A 131 13.62 8.00 17.35
CA ASN A 131 13.04 6.67 17.16
C ASN A 131 11.65 6.71 16.52
N SER A 132 11.27 7.83 15.90
CA SER A 132 10.03 7.92 15.12
C SER A 132 10.12 7.08 13.85
N LEU A 133 9.06 6.34 13.55
CA LEU A 133 8.87 5.61 12.30
C LEU A 133 7.81 6.31 11.47
N SER A 134 8.01 6.33 10.17
CA SER A 134 7.00 6.70 9.18
C SER A 134 6.44 5.42 8.58
N ALA A 135 5.16 5.15 8.81
CA ALA A 135 4.47 4.00 8.24
C ALA A 135 3.53 4.42 7.13
N PHE A 136 3.53 3.62 6.07
CA PHE A 136 2.71 3.78 4.90
C PHE A 136 1.67 2.68 4.89
N TYR A 137 0.44 3.06 4.58
CA TYR A 137 -0.72 2.18 4.53
C TYR A 137 -1.53 2.46 3.28
N TYR A 138 -2.24 1.46 2.78
CA TYR A 138 -3.20 1.65 1.71
C TYR A 138 -4.58 1.12 2.07
N THR A 139 -5.61 1.66 1.41
CA THR A 139 -7.01 1.22 1.53
C THR A 139 -7.65 1.13 0.15
N PHE A 140 -8.77 0.40 0.07
CA PHE A 140 -9.62 0.34 -1.11
C PHE A 140 -10.91 1.14 -0.84
N PRO A 141 -11.06 2.37 -1.35
CA PRO A 141 -12.22 3.22 -1.07
C PRO A 141 -13.54 2.63 -1.61
N THR A 142 -13.48 1.63 -2.47
CA THR A 142 -14.64 0.92 -3.02
C THR A 142 -14.99 -0.34 -2.23
N LEU A 143 -14.42 -0.53 -1.05
CA LEU A 143 -14.96 -1.49 -0.11
C LEU A 143 -16.37 -1.06 0.32
N PRO A 144 -17.31 -2.01 0.49
CA PRO A 144 -18.61 -1.71 1.05
C PRO A 144 -18.47 -0.93 2.37
N PRO A 145 -19.32 0.08 2.65
CA PRO A 145 -19.11 0.99 3.78
C PRO A 145 -18.98 0.31 5.14
N HIS A 146 -19.67 -0.82 5.35
CA HIS A 146 -19.62 -1.60 6.59
C HIS A 146 -18.31 -2.40 6.77
N VAL A 147 -17.55 -2.60 5.68
CA VAL A 147 -16.21 -3.20 5.69
C VAL A 147 -15.16 -2.10 5.81
N ASN A 148 -15.29 -1.05 5.00
CA ASN A 148 -14.31 0.04 4.90
C ASN A 148 -14.13 0.84 6.21
N SER A 149 -15.13 0.82 7.10
CA SER A 149 -15.05 1.46 8.42
C SER A 149 -14.25 0.67 9.47
N LYS A 150 -13.84 -0.57 9.16
CA LYS A 150 -13.05 -1.42 10.04
C LYS A 150 -11.55 -1.16 9.86
N LEU A 151 -10.79 -1.24 10.95
CA LEU A 151 -9.32 -1.14 10.90
C LEU A 151 -8.69 -2.23 10.02
N ASP A 152 -9.32 -3.40 9.91
CA ASP A 152 -8.89 -4.50 9.03
C ASP A 152 -8.92 -4.14 7.53
N SER A 153 -9.52 -3.00 7.17
CA SER A 153 -9.50 -2.45 5.79
C SER A 153 -8.31 -1.52 5.52
N VAL A 154 -7.39 -1.39 6.48
CA VAL A 154 -6.14 -0.62 6.36
C VAL A 154 -4.96 -1.58 6.25
N PHE A 155 -4.32 -1.59 5.09
CA PHE A 155 -3.25 -2.53 4.77
C PHE A 155 -1.88 -1.88 4.95
N PRO A 156 -0.98 -2.44 5.77
CA PRO A 156 0.37 -1.93 5.91
C PRO A 156 1.15 -2.16 4.61
N ALA A 157 1.83 -1.12 4.13
CA ALA A 157 2.59 -1.13 2.89
C ALA A 157 4.11 -1.10 3.15
N MET A 158 4.56 -0.19 4.01
CA MET A 158 5.98 0.05 4.24
C MET A 158 6.22 0.79 5.56
N ILE A 159 7.39 0.57 6.16
CA ILE A 159 7.87 1.29 7.33
C ILE A 159 9.30 1.76 7.06
N VAL A 160 9.57 3.03 7.36
CA VAL A 160 10.89 3.65 7.29
C VAL A 160 11.13 4.51 8.53
N LYS A 161 12.38 4.89 8.81
CA LYS A 161 12.63 5.86 9.89
C LYS A 161 12.12 7.23 9.47
N ALA A 162 11.40 7.91 10.37
CA ALA A 162 10.89 9.24 10.10
C ALA A 162 12.02 10.27 9.92
N THR A 163 13.16 10.07 10.59
CA THR A 163 14.35 10.91 10.40
C THR A 163 14.88 10.83 8.98
N ASP A 164 14.93 9.63 8.39
CA ASP A 164 15.39 9.43 7.02
C ASP A 164 14.44 10.12 6.02
N VAL A 165 13.13 10.06 6.27
CA VAL A 165 12.14 10.76 5.45
C VAL A 165 12.28 12.28 5.56
N LYS A 166 12.52 12.81 6.76
CA LYS A 166 12.70 14.25 7.00
C LYS A 166 13.98 14.78 6.38
N GLU A 167 15.06 14.03 6.45
CA GLU A 167 16.38 14.45 5.98
C GLU A 167 16.54 14.31 4.46
N TYR A 168 16.05 13.20 3.89
CA TYR A 168 16.30 12.87 2.48
C TYR A 168 15.04 13.00 1.60
N GLY A 169 13.90 13.30 2.19
CA GLY A 169 12.62 13.32 1.52
C GLY A 169 12.04 11.92 1.32
N VAL A 170 10.73 11.88 1.08
CA VAL A 170 9.98 10.63 0.96
C VAL A 170 10.06 9.97 -0.42
N THR A 171 10.65 10.64 -1.41
CA THR A 171 10.65 10.19 -2.81
C THR A 171 11.31 8.83 -2.98
N SER A 172 12.48 8.58 -2.38
CA SER A 172 13.20 7.31 -2.53
C SER A 172 12.39 6.11 -1.99
N PRO A 173 11.90 6.14 -0.73
CA PRO A 173 11.00 5.10 -0.24
C PRO A 173 9.73 4.93 -1.07
N LEU A 174 9.09 6.03 -1.48
CA LEU A 174 7.83 6.00 -2.20
C LEU A 174 7.97 5.41 -3.61
N GLN A 175 9.11 5.59 -4.28
CA GLN A 175 9.38 4.97 -5.58
C GLN A 175 9.26 3.45 -5.53
N CYS A 176 9.68 2.81 -4.43
CA CYS A 176 9.55 1.36 -4.28
C CYS A 176 8.07 0.95 -4.25
N LEU A 177 7.25 1.64 -3.45
CA LEU A 177 5.81 1.41 -3.36
C LEU A 177 5.08 1.68 -4.68
N ILE A 178 5.33 2.82 -5.31
CA ILE A 178 4.63 3.21 -6.54
C ILE A 178 4.92 2.20 -7.66
N LYS A 179 6.15 1.69 -7.78
CA LYS A 179 6.48 0.67 -8.78
C LYS A 179 5.61 -0.58 -8.62
N VAL A 180 5.36 -1.03 -7.40
CA VAL A 180 4.51 -2.21 -7.15
C VAL A 180 3.05 -1.92 -7.56
N PHE A 181 2.50 -0.76 -7.18
CA PHE A 181 1.14 -0.38 -7.62
C PHE A 181 1.05 -0.21 -9.14
N LEU A 182 2.07 0.34 -9.79
CA LEU A 182 2.12 0.49 -11.24
C LEU A 182 2.17 -0.87 -11.94
N GLN A 183 2.87 -1.85 -11.38
CA GLN A 183 2.85 -3.22 -11.88
C GLN A 183 1.46 -3.84 -11.75
N LEU A 184 0.80 -3.68 -10.60
CA LEU A 184 -0.60 -4.12 -10.40
C LEU A 184 -1.59 -3.41 -11.33
N GLU A 185 -1.34 -2.16 -11.70
CA GLU A 185 -2.14 -1.41 -12.67
C GLU A 185 -1.92 -1.93 -14.10
N ILE A 186 -0.66 -2.07 -14.53
CA ILE A 186 -0.30 -2.43 -15.91
C ILE A 186 -0.54 -3.91 -16.20
N GLN A 187 -0.13 -4.79 -15.30
CA GLN A 187 -0.20 -6.24 -15.48
C GLN A 187 -1.51 -6.82 -14.96
N GLY A 188 -2.07 -6.22 -13.91
CA GLY A 188 -3.17 -6.83 -13.16
C GLY A 188 -2.73 -8.05 -12.35
N ILE A 189 -3.66 -8.59 -11.57
CA ILE A 189 -3.47 -9.78 -10.76
C ILE A 189 -4.68 -10.70 -10.88
N ASN A 190 -4.45 -12.01 -10.95
CA ASN A 190 -5.51 -13.00 -11.00
C ASN A 190 -5.95 -13.36 -9.58
N ILE A 191 -7.25 -13.19 -9.34
CA ILE A 191 -7.94 -13.58 -8.11
C ILE A 191 -8.70 -14.86 -8.36
N PHE A 192 -8.53 -15.85 -7.48
CA PHE A 192 -9.16 -17.15 -7.57
C PHE A 192 -10.20 -17.29 -6.45
N GLU A 193 -11.49 -17.16 -6.81
CA GLU A 193 -12.61 -17.41 -5.87
C GLU A 193 -12.77 -18.93 -5.64
N ASN A 194 -12.47 -19.72 -6.67
CA ASN A 194 -12.35 -21.18 -6.60
C ASN A 194 -11.39 -21.68 -7.70
N LEU A 195 -11.19 -23.00 -7.80
CA LEU A 195 -10.24 -23.60 -8.75
C LEU A 195 -10.58 -23.36 -10.23
N GLU A 196 -11.82 -22.95 -10.56
CA GLU A 196 -12.30 -22.85 -11.94
C GLU A 196 -12.67 -21.41 -12.36
N ASN A 197 -12.91 -20.53 -11.39
CA ASN A 197 -13.32 -19.14 -11.60
C ASN A 197 -12.20 -18.19 -11.15
N SER A 198 -11.46 -17.68 -12.12
CA SER A 198 -10.48 -16.62 -11.91
C SER A 198 -10.93 -15.33 -12.56
N LYS A 199 -10.84 -14.22 -11.83
CA LYS A 199 -11.04 -12.87 -12.36
C LYS A 199 -9.72 -12.12 -12.34
N GLN A 200 -9.38 -11.46 -13.45
CA GLN A 200 -8.25 -10.55 -13.49
C GLN A 200 -8.70 -9.17 -13.03
N ILE A 201 -8.01 -8.63 -12.02
CA ILE A 201 -8.25 -7.28 -11.51
C ILE A 201 -7.02 -6.41 -11.73
N LYS A 202 -7.22 -5.09 -11.85
CA LYS A 202 -6.17 -4.08 -11.87
C LYS A 202 -6.33 -3.18 -10.66
N VAL A 203 -5.24 -2.96 -9.91
CA VAL A 203 -5.26 -2.02 -8.78
C VAL A 203 -4.67 -0.70 -9.26
N VAL A 204 -5.42 0.39 -9.11
CA VAL A 204 -5.04 1.72 -9.61
C VAL A 204 -4.81 2.66 -8.44
N LEU A 205 -3.58 3.15 -8.29
CA LEU A 205 -3.26 4.12 -7.24
C LEU A 205 -3.85 5.49 -7.60
N CYS A 206 -4.90 5.90 -6.88
CA CYS A 206 -5.69 7.09 -7.22
C CYS A 206 -5.46 8.28 -6.30
N LYS A 207 -4.93 8.03 -5.11
CA LYS A 207 -4.65 9.07 -4.12
C LYS A 207 -3.41 8.71 -3.33
N VAL A 208 -2.56 9.71 -3.13
CA VAL A 208 -1.48 9.69 -2.16
C VAL A 208 -1.72 10.88 -1.26
N LEU A 209 -2.23 10.66 -0.05
CA LEU A 209 -2.40 11.75 0.91
C LEU A 209 -1.01 12.17 1.43
N GLU A 210 -0.80 13.47 1.59
CA GLU A 210 0.41 14.11 2.16
C GLU A 210 1.69 14.17 1.31
N ILE A 211 1.74 13.58 0.10
CA ILE A 211 2.98 13.59 -0.71
C ILE A 211 2.67 13.91 -2.19
N ILE A 212 2.29 15.17 -2.44
CA ILE A 212 1.93 15.62 -3.79
C ILE A 212 3.18 15.87 -4.65
N SER A 213 4.34 16.20 -4.05
CA SER A 213 5.55 16.56 -4.82
C SER A 213 6.27 15.35 -5.46
N ALA A 214 6.35 14.22 -4.77
CA ALA A 214 7.05 13.03 -5.29
C ALA A 214 6.25 12.29 -6.39
N TYR A 215 4.91 12.23 -6.25
CA TYR A 215 4.04 11.61 -7.25
C TYR A 215 4.04 12.37 -8.57
N ILE A 216 3.98 13.72 -8.53
CA ILE A 216 4.02 14.55 -9.75
C ILE A 216 5.35 14.37 -10.49
N ALA A 217 6.48 14.30 -9.77
CA ALA A 217 7.80 14.09 -10.39
C ALA A 217 7.93 12.71 -11.04
N PHE A 218 7.42 11.65 -10.40
CA PHE A 218 7.48 10.28 -10.91
C PHE A 218 6.53 10.04 -12.09
N VAL A 219 5.27 10.49 -11.99
CA VAL A 219 4.27 10.34 -13.07
C VAL A 219 4.66 11.15 -14.30
N ALA A 220 5.27 12.33 -14.12
CA ALA A 220 5.78 13.12 -15.25
C ALA A 220 6.88 12.40 -16.06
N THR A 221 7.62 11.46 -15.45
CA THR A 221 8.72 10.77 -16.12
C THR A 221 8.35 9.49 -16.87
N GLU A 222 7.20 8.85 -16.58
CA GLU A 222 6.90 7.52 -17.15
C GLU A 222 5.72 7.41 -18.15
N LYS A 223 4.75 8.34 -18.22
CA LYS A 223 3.76 8.43 -19.34
C LYS A 223 2.76 9.59 -19.16
N HIS A 224 2.22 10.09 -20.27
CA HIS A 224 1.21 11.15 -20.37
C HIS A 224 0.02 11.06 -19.37
N LEU A 225 -0.13 12.14 -18.56
CA LEU A 225 -1.38 12.86 -18.16
C LEU A 225 -2.36 12.24 -17.10
N ILE A 226 -2.54 12.92 -15.93
CA ILE A 226 -3.72 13.74 -15.49
C ILE A 226 -3.80 14.00 -13.95
N CYS A 227 -3.97 15.30 -13.62
CA CYS A 227 -4.56 16.00 -12.46
C CYS A 227 -4.62 15.38 -11.04
N LEU A 228 -3.91 16.02 -10.11
CA LEU A 228 -4.41 16.28 -8.76
C LEU A 228 -4.61 17.80 -8.63
N SER A 229 -5.87 18.26 -8.67
CA SER A 229 -6.24 19.58 -8.18
C SER A 229 -6.53 19.48 -6.69
N THR A 230 -5.82 20.31 -5.92
CA THR A 230 -6.14 20.77 -4.56
C THR A 230 -7.64 20.89 -4.29
N VAL A 231 -8.06 20.28 -3.17
CA VAL A 231 -9.03 20.87 -2.25
C VAL A 231 -8.37 20.89 -0.88
#